data_AF-A0A7W6Y1Y8-F1
#
_entry.id   AF-A0A7W6Y1Y8-F1
#
_cell.length_a   1.000
_cell.length_b   1.000
_cell.length_c   1.000
_cell.angle_alpha   90.00
_cell.angle_beta   90.00
_cell.angle_gamma   90.00
#
_symmetry.space_group_name_H-M   'P 1'
#
loop_
_entity.id
_entity.type
_entity.pdbx_description
1 polymer ?
#
loop_
_entity_poly.entity_id
_entity_poly.type
_entity_poly.pdbx_seq_one_letter_code
_entity_poly.pdbx_strand_id
1 'polypeptide(L)'
;MIHANEIKTAFANMMRLAARDPLWAIVALITFPLRYARSFLKGAVGYLLVVFTVYFGIDYLGRVILGSSRGDVIWHIGDWVVMAFAIVLLIRLLSVPLITHFGTVSDDTHGSARFASRREIAPLTKAEGGLLIGRANNSGRLLRYSGPAHLLTMAPTRSGKGVGTIIPNLLTADRSIICIEPKGENAQIAGDAREKFGPVHILDPFGVTGRPSAAFNPMDGVDPDSVDVAEDATTLADALVFDEPGLSGDAHWNEEAKALISGLLLHVIASQPDDRRTLTTLRHLLTLAPEAFRAVLDEMQASDAVNGLIARAANRHLGKSDREASGVLSAAQRHTHFLDSPRMTGVLGRSDFRFGDLKADTATVFLVLPPDRLAAYSRWLRLLVAQSL
;
A
#
# COMPACT_ATOMS: atom_id res chain seq x y z
N MET A 1 19.57 3.20 35.87
CA MET A 1 18.41 3.76 35.14
C MET A 1 17.54 2.71 34.44
N ILE A 2 18.07 1.56 34.03
CA ILE A 2 17.34 0.52 33.26
C ILE A 2 16.17 -0.13 34.04
N HIS A 3 16.25 -0.29 35.36
CA HIS A 3 15.20 -1.00 36.14
C HIS A 3 13.94 -0.18 36.47
N ALA A 4 13.95 1.16 36.37
CA ALA A 4 12.80 1.96 36.81
C ALA A 4 11.56 1.74 35.90
N ASN A 5 11.80 1.53 34.61
CA ASN A 5 10.74 1.31 33.63
C ASN A 5 10.13 -0.10 33.76
N GLU A 6 10.96 -1.09 34.08
CA GLU A 6 10.56 -2.47 34.35
C GLU A 6 9.70 -2.56 35.61
N ILE A 7 10.10 -1.88 36.69
CA ILE A 7 9.32 -1.79 37.95
C ILE A 7 7.94 -1.17 37.68
N LYS A 8 7.89 -0.06 36.93
CA LYS A 8 6.64 0.62 36.58
C LYS A 8 5.72 -0.28 35.76
N THR A 9 6.29 -1.04 34.82
CA THR A 9 5.55 -1.96 33.95
C THR A 9 5.01 -3.14 34.75
N ALA A 10 5.85 -3.76 35.58
CA ALA A 10 5.47 -4.87 36.45
C ALA A 10 4.36 -4.48 37.43
N PHE A 11 4.45 -3.30 38.04
CA PHE A 11 3.41 -2.76 38.91
C PHE A 11 2.09 -2.53 38.16
N ALA A 12 2.14 -1.93 36.96
CA ALA A 12 0.95 -1.72 36.14
C ALA A 12 0.30 -3.03 35.66
N ASN A 13 1.09 -4.09 35.44
CA ASN A 13 0.60 -5.42 35.10
C ASN A 13 -0.07 -6.09 36.30
N MET A 14 0.55 -6.02 37.49
CA MET A 14 -0.03 -6.51 38.75
C MET A 14 -1.39 -5.85 39.03
N MET A 15 -1.48 -4.52 38.88
CA MET A 15 -2.73 -3.78 39.06
C MET A 15 -3.80 -4.16 38.04
N ARG A 16 -3.41 -4.44 36.78
CA ARG A 16 -4.34 -4.93 35.74
C ARG A 16 -4.87 -6.32 36.05
N LEU A 17 -4.04 -7.22 36.55
CA LEU A 17 -4.45 -8.56 36.99
C LEU A 17 -5.41 -8.48 38.18
N ALA A 18 -5.10 -7.65 39.19
CA ALA A 18 -5.96 -7.42 40.34
C ALA A 18 -7.32 -6.83 39.95
N ALA A 19 -7.37 -5.95 38.93
CA ALA A 19 -8.63 -5.40 38.42
C ALA A 19 -9.46 -6.42 37.62
N ARG A 20 -8.82 -7.41 36.99
CA ARG A 20 -9.51 -8.49 36.25
C ARG A 20 -10.02 -9.59 37.18
N ASP A 21 -9.28 -9.90 38.25
CA ASP A 21 -9.63 -10.90 39.25
C ASP A 21 -9.44 -10.34 40.68
N PRO A 22 -10.45 -9.63 41.20
CA PRO A 22 -10.38 -9.04 42.54
C PRO A 22 -10.39 -10.10 43.64
N LEU A 23 -10.95 -11.28 43.37
CA LEU A 23 -11.00 -12.40 44.32
C LEU A 23 -9.60 -13.00 44.52
N TRP A 24 -8.85 -13.21 43.44
CA TRP A 24 -7.43 -13.58 43.52
C TRP A 24 -6.62 -12.54 44.30
N ALA A 25 -6.82 -11.24 44.05
CA ALA A 25 -6.07 -10.18 44.72
C ALA A 25 -6.31 -10.19 46.24
N ILE A 26 -7.56 -10.34 46.67
CA ILE A 26 -7.94 -10.45 48.08
C ILE A 26 -7.34 -11.70 48.72
N VAL A 27 -7.46 -12.86 48.06
CA VAL A 27 -6.88 -14.13 48.56
C VAL A 27 -5.36 -14.06 48.63
N ALA A 28 -4.70 -13.46 47.64
CA ALA A 28 -3.24 -13.26 47.64
C ALA A 28 -2.82 -12.37 48.81
N LEU A 29 -3.53 -11.28 49.09
CA LEU A 29 -3.26 -10.38 50.20
C LEU A 29 -3.44 -11.07 51.57
N ILE A 30 -4.52 -11.82 51.74
CA ILE A 30 -4.83 -12.56 52.99
C ILE A 30 -3.84 -13.70 53.22
N THR A 31 -3.46 -14.42 52.16
CA THR A 31 -2.55 -15.58 52.27
C THR A 31 -1.07 -15.18 52.24
N PHE A 32 -0.73 -13.94 51.87
CA PHE A 32 0.64 -13.44 51.80
C PHE A 32 1.45 -13.68 53.09
N PRO A 33 0.94 -13.34 54.29
CA PRO A 33 1.66 -13.56 55.54
C PRO A 33 1.91 -15.05 55.81
N LEU A 34 1.01 -15.93 55.40
CA LEU A 34 1.12 -17.37 55.67
C LEU A 34 2.01 -18.09 54.64
N ARG A 35 1.89 -17.70 53.37
CA ARG A 35 2.53 -18.39 52.24
C ARG A 35 3.98 -17.94 52.03
N TYR A 36 4.29 -16.68 52.36
CA TYR A 36 5.59 -16.09 52.10
C TYR A 36 6.35 -15.64 53.36
N ALA A 37 5.80 -15.79 54.58
CA ALA A 37 6.49 -15.42 55.83
C ALA A 37 7.91 -15.98 55.93
N ARG A 38 8.13 -17.25 55.58
CA ARG A 38 9.46 -17.86 55.66
C ARG A 38 10.45 -17.22 54.68
N SER A 39 10.03 -16.93 53.45
CA SER A 39 10.88 -16.31 52.43
C SER A 39 11.12 -14.83 52.74
N PHE A 40 10.10 -14.12 53.22
CA PHE A 40 10.21 -12.74 53.66
C PHE A 40 11.13 -12.60 54.87
N LEU A 41 11.00 -13.47 55.87
CA LEU A 41 11.87 -13.49 57.05
C LEU A 41 13.32 -13.81 56.66
N LYS A 42 13.55 -14.79 55.78
CA LYS A 42 14.89 -15.09 55.25
C LYS A 42 15.48 -13.90 54.48
N GLY A 43 14.69 -13.23 53.65
CA GLY A 43 15.11 -12.04 52.90
C GLY A 43 15.42 -10.86 53.82
N ALA A 44 14.61 -10.63 54.85
CA ALA A 44 14.82 -9.58 55.85
C ALA A 44 16.07 -9.86 56.71
N VAL A 45 16.26 -11.10 57.17
CA VAL A 45 17.47 -11.50 57.92
C VAL A 45 18.72 -11.35 57.05
N GLY A 46 18.66 -11.80 55.79
CA GLY A 46 19.76 -11.62 54.83
C GLY A 46 20.09 -10.15 54.57
N TYR A 47 19.07 -9.31 54.37
CA TYR A 47 19.21 -7.86 54.23
C TYR A 47 19.90 -7.24 55.45
N LEU A 48 19.41 -7.54 56.65
CA LEU A 48 19.97 -7.03 57.89
C LEU A 48 21.43 -7.46 58.07
N LEU A 49 21.76 -8.72 57.77
CA LEU A 49 23.12 -9.23 57.86
C LEU A 49 24.07 -8.51 56.89
N VAL A 50 23.65 -8.30 55.64
CA VAL A 50 24.46 -7.60 54.63
C VAL A 50 24.66 -6.12 55.00
N VAL A 51 23.59 -5.41 55.36
CA VAL A 51 23.67 -4.00 55.77
C VAL A 51 24.54 -3.85 57.02
N PHE A 52 24.37 -4.74 58.00
CA PHE A 52 25.19 -4.76 59.21
C PHE A 52 26.66 -5.00 58.91
N THR A 53 26.98 -5.96 58.03
CA THR A 53 28.35 -6.27 57.63
C THR A 53 29.00 -5.09 56.91
N VAL A 54 28.27 -4.43 56.00
CA VAL A 54 28.75 -3.26 55.27
C VAL A 54 28.94 -2.06 56.19
N TYR A 55 28.00 -1.84 57.13
CA TYR A 55 28.14 -0.81 58.16
C TYR A 55 29.40 -1.01 59.00
N PHE A 56 29.61 -2.22 59.54
CA PHE A 56 30.82 -2.53 60.32
C PHE A 56 32.10 -2.42 59.50
N GLY A 57 32.08 -2.80 58.23
CA GLY A 57 33.22 -2.66 57.33
C GLY A 57 33.58 -1.19 57.07
N ILE A 58 32.59 -0.35 56.79
CA ILE A 58 32.78 1.09 56.56
C ILE A 58 33.20 1.80 57.86
N ASP A 59 32.58 1.45 58.98
CA ASP A 59 32.93 1.99 60.31
C ASP A 59 34.36 1.58 60.74
N TYR A 60 34.75 0.33 60.52
CA TYR A 60 36.12 -0.14 60.76
C TYR A 60 37.13 0.61 59.90
N LEU A 61 36.85 0.77 58.60
CA LEU A 61 37.71 1.51 57.67
C LEU A 61 37.84 2.98 58.10
N GLY A 62 36.73 3.61 58.48
CA GLY A 62 36.69 4.98 58.97
C GLY A 62 37.54 5.18 60.23
N ARG A 63 37.42 4.30 61.23
CA ARG A 63 38.12 4.44 62.52
C ARG A 63 39.58 4.00 62.46
N VAL A 64 39.87 2.86 61.86
CA VAL A 64 41.19 2.20 61.97
C VAL A 64 42.14 2.63 60.87
N ILE A 65 41.65 2.81 59.65
CA ILE A 65 42.50 3.17 58.50
C ILE A 65 42.55 4.68 58.30
N LEU A 66 41.41 5.36 58.43
CA LEU A 66 41.30 6.80 58.20
C LEU A 66 41.40 7.65 59.48
N GLY A 67 41.48 7.02 60.66
CA GLY A 67 41.64 7.71 61.94
C GLY A 67 40.45 8.60 62.33
N SER A 68 39.28 8.40 61.73
CA SER A 68 38.08 9.21 61.98
C SER A 68 37.53 8.96 63.37
N SER A 69 37.18 10.03 64.08
CA SER A 69 36.43 9.94 65.33
C SER A 69 34.92 10.06 65.08
N ARG A 70 34.12 9.62 66.05
CA ARG A 70 32.65 9.59 65.93
C ARG A 70 32.13 11.02 65.91
N GLY A 71 31.36 11.38 64.89
CA GLY A 71 30.81 12.73 64.70
C GLY A 71 31.62 13.63 63.76
N ASP A 72 32.78 13.19 63.29
CA ASP A 72 33.54 13.91 62.26
C ASP A 72 32.92 13.75 60.87
N VAL A 73 33.33 14.61 59.94
CA VAL A 73 32.82 14.62 58.56
C VAL A 73 32.98 13.26 57.87
N ILE A 74 34.11 12.57 58.08
CA ILE A 74 34.39 11.25 57.49
C ILE A 74 33.41 10.19 58.03
N TRP A 75 33.08 10.25 59.32
CA TRP A 75 32.10 9.37 59.96
C TRP A 75 30.70 9.58 59.36
N HIS A 76 30.27 10.83 59.21
CA HIS A 76 28.99 11.14 58.57
C HIS A 76 28.94 10.67 57.11
N ILE A 77 30.00 10.91 56.32
CA ILE A 77 30.07 10.42 54.93
C ILE A 77 29.90 8.89 54.88
N GLY A 78 30.54 8.16 55.80
CA GLY A 78 30.36 6.71 55.94
C GLY A 78 28.91 6.31 56.19
N ASP A 79 28.22 6.98 57.12
CA ASP A 79 26.81 6.74 57.42
C ASP A 79 25.89 7.02 56.23
N TRP A 80 26.11 8.13 55.50
CA TRP A 80 25.35 8.45 54.29
C TRP A 80 25.54 7.37 53.21
N VAL A 81 26.76 6.86 53.04
CA VAL A 81 27.07 5.79 52.08
C VAL A 81 26.38 4.49 52.47
N VAL A 82 26.44 4.09 53.75
CA VAL A 82 25.74 2.91 54.27
C VAL A 82 24.23 3.05 54.08
N MET A 83 23.67 4.21 54.40
CA MET A 83 22.25 4.48 54.26
C MET A 83 21.81 4.42 52.79
N ALA A 84 22.55 5.04 51.87
CA ALA A 84 22.29 4.97 50.44
C ALA A 84 22.36 3.52 49.93
N PHE A 85 23.37 2.76 50.36
CA PHE A 85 23.51 1.34 50.03
C PHE A 85 22.32 0.51 50.54
N ALA A 86 21.92 0.71 51.79
CA ALA A 86 20.78 0.03 52.42
C ALA A 86 19.48 0.32 51.65
N ILE A 87 19.23 1.59 51.28
CA ILE A 87 18.07 1.99 50.48
C ILE A 87 18.08 1.31 49.10
N VAL A 88 19.21 1.32 48.39
CA VAL A 88 19.32 0.68 47.07
C VAL A 88 19.13 -0.84 47.17
N LEU A 89 19.70 -1.47 48.19
CA LEU A 89 19.56 -2.90 48.44
C LEU A 89 18.10 -3.26 48.75
N LEU A 90 17.41 -2.44 49.56
CA LEU A 90 16.00 -2.62 49.88
C LEU A 90 15.12 -2.48 48.64
N ILE A 91 15.34 -1.45 47.83
CA ILE A 91 14.62 -1.25 46.56
C ILE A 91 14.82 -2.48 45.66
N ARG A 92 16.06 -3.01 45.56
CA ARG A 92 16.38 -4.19 44.75
C ARG A 92 15.72 -5.46 45.28
N LEU A 93 15.72 -5.65 46.61
CA LEU A 93 15.09 -6.80 47.26
C LEU A 93 13.58 -6.84 46.99
N LEU A 94 12.94 -5.67 46.97
CA LEU A 94 11.51 -5.54 46.70
C LEU A 94 11.19 -5.58 45.19
N SER A 95 12.06 -5.04 44.34
CA SER A 95 11.79 -4.92 42.91
C SER A 95 12.01 -6.22 42.13
N VAL A 96 13.01 -7.03 42.49
CA VAL A 96 13.34 -8.26 41.73
C VAL A 96 12.16 -9.24 41.70
N PRO A 97 11.51 -9.60 42.82
CA PRO A 97 10.35 -10.50 42.79
C PRO A 97 9.19 -9.93 41.95
N LEU A 98 8.95 -8.62 42.06
CA LEU A 98 7.92 -7.91 41.30
C LEU A 98 8.17 -8.00 39.79
N ILE A 99 9.41 -7.74 39.36
CA ILE A 99 9.81 -7.83 37.94
C ILE A 99 9.77 -9.28 37.46
N THR A 100 10.25 -10.24 38.24
CA THR A 100 10.25 -11.65 37.80
C THR A 100 8.86 -12.23 37.65
N HIS A 101 7.88 -11.76 38.44
CA HIS A 101 6.54 -12.33 38.45
C HIS A 101 5.57 -11.56 37.54
N PHE A 102 5.71 -10.23 37.43
CA PHE A 102 4.80 -9.37 36.67
C PHE A 102 5.48 -8.56 35.56
N GLY A 103 6.81 -8.60 35.48
CA GLY A 103 7.61 -7.88 34.51
C GLY A 103 7.87 -8.65 33.23
N THR A 104 7.14 -9.74 32.96
CA THR A 104 7.13 -10.32 31.62
C THR A 104 6.70 -9.23 30.63
N VAL A 105 7.67 -8.87 29.78
CA VAL A 105 7.49 -8.07 28.57
C VAL A 105 6.27 -8.62 27.86
N SER A 106 5.44 -7.74 27.29
CA SER A 106 4.38 -8.15 26.37
C SER A 106 4.94 -9.24 25.46
N ASP A 107 4.36 -10.43 25.51
CA ASP A 107 4.77 -11.55 24.67
C ASP A 107 4.31 -11.23 23.24
N ASP A 108 4.99 -10.25 22.62
CA ASP A 108 4.83 -9.84 21.23
C ASP A 108 5.44 -10.89 20.30
N THR A 109 5.79 -12.07 20.83
CA THR A 109 6.23 -13.28 20.12
C THR A 109 5.27 -13.68 18.99
N HIS A 110 3.98 -13.31 19.09
CA HIS A 110 2.97 -13.50 18.06
C HIS A 110 2.43 -12.19 17.45
N GLY A 111 3.11 -11.07 17.69
CA GLY A 111 2.76 -9.74 17.20
C GLY A 111 2.06 -8.85 18.24
N SER A 112 2.28 -7.55 18.11
CA SER A 112 1.74 -6.51 19.01
C SER A 112 0.38 -5.95 18.58
N ALA A 113 -0.31 -6.66 17.68
CA ALA A 113 -1.58 -6.22 17.12
C ALA A 113 -2.65 -6.11 18.21
N ARG A 114 -3.29 -4.94 18.28
CA ARG A 114 -4.38 -4.66 19.22
C ARG A 114 -5.41 -3.73 18.59
N PHE A 115 -6.60 -3.70 19.17
CA PHE A 115 -7.58 -2.67 18.80
C PHE A 115 -7.05 -1.27 19.12
N ALA A 116 -7.39 -0.33 18.23
CA ALA A 116 -7.03 1.06 18.39
C ALA A 116 -7.76 1.67 19.61
N SER A 117 -7.03 2.48 20.36
CA SER A 117 -7.56 3.23 21.51
C SER A 117 -8.41 4.41 21.05
N ARG A 118 -9.19 4.98 21.97
CA ARG A 118 -10.00 6.18 21.69
C ARG A 118 -9.14 7.36 21.21
N ARG A 119 -7.91 7.50 21.72
CA ARG A 119 -6.99 8.57 21.33
C ARG A 119 -6.47 8.37 19.89
N GLU A 120 -6.22 7.13 19.50
CA GLU A 120 -5.77 6.78 18.14
C GLU A 120 -6.90 6.90 17.10
N ILE A 121 -8.14 6.61 17.48
CA ILE A 121 -9.32 6.73 16.61
C ILE A 121 -9.79 8.19 16.47
N ALA A 122 -9.59 9.02 17.50
CA ALA A 122 -10.04 10.41 17.53
C ALA A 122 -9.70 11.23 16.26
N PRO A 123 -8.47 11.24 15.73
CA PRO A 123 -8.17 11.98 14.50
C PRO A 123 -9.01 11.50 13.31
N LEU A 124 -9.21 10.20 13.16
CA LEU A 124 -10.01 9.62 12.07
C LEU A 124 -11.49 10.01 12.14
N THR A 125 -12.03 10.21 13.34
CA THR A 125 -13.43 10.63 13.52
C THR A 125 -13.65 12.13 13.32
N LYS A 126 -12.58 12.93 13.45
CA LYS A 126 -12.60 14.39 13.31
C LYS A 126 -12.20 14.87 11.92
N ALA A 127 -11.59 14.01 11.12
CA ALA A 127 -11.24 14.32 9.74
C ALA A 127 -12.50 14.68 8.93
N GLU A 128 -12.50 15.87 8.34
CA GLU A 128 -13.60 16.38 7.52
C GLU A 128 -13.52 15.87 6.08
N GLY A 129 -12.32 15.49 5.61
CA GLY A 129 -12.06 14.93 4.29
C GLY A 129 -11.43 13.53 4.33
N GLY A 130 -11.16 12.98 3.14
CA GLY A 130 -10.57 11.67 2.97
C GLY A 130 -11.57 10.52 2.83
N LEU A 131 -11.03 9.32 2.63
CA LEU A 131 -11.79 8.14 2.31
C LEU A 131 -12.47 7.58 3.56
N LEU A 132 -13.76 7.26 3.45
CA LEU A 132 -14.50 6.56 4.48
C LEU A 132 -13.98 5.12 4.61
N ILE A 133 -13.44 4.79 5.79
CA ILE A 133 -12.85 3.48 6.09
C ILE A 133 -13.68 2.66 7.09
N GLY A 134 -14.74 3.25 7.65
CA GLY A 134 -15.66 2.52 8.53
C GLY A 134 -16.33 3.43 9.55
N ARG A 135 -16.71 2.83 10.68
CA ARG A 135 -17.42 3.48 11.78
C ARG A 135 -16.81 3.08 13.11
N ALA A 136 -16.63 4.05 14.01
CA ALA A 136 -16.13 3.81 15.35
C ALA A 136 -17.19 3.07 16.19
N ASN A 137 -16.89 1.84 16.63
CA ASN A 137 -17.83 1.01 17.40
C ASN A 137 -18.36 1.69 18.68
N ASN A 138 -17.58 2.57 19.29
CA ASN A 138 -17.93 3.21 20.56
C ASN A 138 -18.86 4.43 20.43
N SER A 139 -18.84 5.12 19.30
CA SER A 139 -19.52 6.42 19.12
C SER A 139 -20.43 6.46 17.91
N GLY A 140 -20.35 5.45 17.04
CA GLY A 140 -21.05 5.45 15.76
C GLY A 140 -20.54 6.49 14.77
N ARG A 141 -19.47 7.25 15.08
CA ARG A 141 -18.91 8.24 14.16
C ARG A 141 -18.21 7.58 12.99
N LEU A 142 -18.33 8.20 11.82
CA LEU A 142 -17.60 7.77 10.62
C LEU A 142 -16.10 7.96 10.81
N LEU A 143 -15.33 7.02 10.26
CA LEU A 143 -13.88 7.05 10.25
C LEU A 143 -13.41 7.44 8.86
N ARG A 144 -12.67 8.53 8.74
CA ARG A 144 -12.07 8.97 7.48
C ARG A 144 -10.56 8.90 7.54
N TYR A 145 -9.96 8.43 6.46
CA TYR A 145 -8.53 8.36 6.27
C TYR A 145 -8.12 9.28 5.11
N SER A 146 -7.33 10.29 5.43
CA SER A 146 -6.76 11.26 4.48
C SER A 146 -5.25 11.12 4.32
N GLY A 147 -4.66 10.02 4.82
CA GLY A 147 -3.22 9.78 4.73
C GLY A 147 -2.81 9.25 3.35
N PRO A 148 -1.49 9.17 3.09
CA PRO A 148 -0.94 8.80 1.78
C PRO A 148 -0.93 7.29 1.51
N ALA A 149 -1.23 6.44 2.51
CA ALA A 149 -1.15 4.99 2.34
C ALA A 149 -2.29 4.44 1.47
N HIS A 150 -2.01 3.34 0.79
CA HIS A 150 -3.04 2.57 0.09
C HIS A 150 -3.97 1.84 1.08
N LEU A 151 -5.22 1.66 0.67
CA LEU A 151 -6.24 0.99 1.47
C LEU A 151 -6.62 -0.33 0.82
N LEU A 152 -6.65 -1.40 1.62
CA LEU A 152 -7.11 -2.72 1.22
C LEU A 152 -8.40 -3.07 1.99
N THR A 153 -9.48 -3.34 1.25
CA THR A 153 -10.72 -3.84 1.83
C THR A 153 -10.87 -5.33 1.54
N MET A 154 -10.79 -6.17 2.57
CA MET A 154 -11.05 -7.60 2.47
C MET A 154 -12.50 -7.87 2.89
N ALA A 155 -13.31 -8.35 1.96
CA ALA A 155 -14.75 -8.51 2.17
C ALA A 155 -15.29 -9.70 1.34
N PRO A 156 -15.88 -10.73 1.97
CA PRO A 156 -16.53 -11.83 1.26
C PRO A 156 -17.64 -11.34 0.32
N THR A 157 -18.07 -12.19 -0.61
CA THR A 157 -19.26 -11.87 -1.42
C THR A 157 -20.48 -11.67 -0.50
N ARG A 158 -21.35 -10.72 -0.87
CA ARG A 158 -22.56 -10.35 -0.10
C ARG A 158 -22.33 -9.79 1.32
N SER A 159 -21.10 -9.42 1.68
CA SER A 159 -20.79 -8.77 2.97
C SER A 159 -21.02 -7.24 3.00
N GLY A 160 -21.50 -6.67 1.89
CA GLY A 160 -21.82 -5.25 1.82
C GLY A 160 -20.68 -4.32 1.39
N LYS A 161 -19.57 -4.82 0.80
CA LYS A 161 -18.46 -3.97 0.32
C LYS A 161 -18.90 -2.79 -0.57
N GLY A 162 -19.88 -3.02 -1.43
CA GLY A 162 -20.44 -2.00 -2.33
C GLY A 162 -21.14 -0.89 -1.55
N VAL A 163 -22.15 -1.26 -0.76
CA VAL A 163 -22.99 -0.32 0.01
C VAL A 163 -22.28 0.29 1.23
N GLY A 164 -21.29 -0.40 1.80
CA GLY A 164 -20.61 0.00 3.02
C GLY A 164 -19.32 0.79 2.80
N THR A 165 -18.65 0.61 1.66
CA THR A 165 -17.35 1.24 1.38
C THR A 165 -17.32 1.93 0.03
N ILE A 166 -17.62 1.24 -1.07
CA ILE A 166 -17.42 1.77 -2.43
C ILE A 166 -18.37 2.94 -2.73
N ILE A 167 -19.68 2.71 -2.66
CA ILE A 167 -20.70 3.74 -2.97
C ILE A 167 -20.58 4.94 -2.01
N PRO A 168 -20.47 4.77 -0.68
CA PRO A 168 -20.29 5.93 0.21
C PRO A 168 -19.05 6.78 -0.11
N ASN A 169 -17.95 6.15 -0.54
CA ASN A 169 -16.76 6.90 -0.97
C ASN A 169 -17.01 7.63 -2.28
N LEU A 170 -17.64 6.99 -3.28
CA LEU A 170 -18.03 7.69 -4.52
C LEU A 170 -18.93 8.91 -4.21
N LEU A 171 -19.90 8.77 -3.31
CA LEU A 171 -20.82 9.84 -2.98
C LEU A 171 -20.19 11.02 -2.20
N THR A 172 -19.05 10.83 -1.53
CA THR A 172 -18.52 11.83 -0.57
C THR A 172 -17.07 12.23 -0.76
N ALA A 173 -16.28 11.50 -1.56
CA ALA A 173 -14.88 11.80 -1.74
C ALA A 173 -14.70 12.97 -2.72
N ASP A 174 -14.39 14.15 -2.21
CA ASP A 174 -14.07 15.34 -3.01
C ASP A 174 -12.65 15.24 -3.59
N ARG A 175 -12.50 14.42 -4.62
CA ARG A 175 -11.26 14.17 -5.38
C ARG A 175 -11.55 13.44 -6.67
N SER A 176 -10.60 13.42 -7.61
CA SER A 176 -10.68 12.58 -8.80
C SER A 176 -10.72 11.09 -8.49
N ILE A 177 -11.51 10.35 -9.26
CA ILE A 177 -11.72 8.90 -9.05
C ILE A 177 -11.70 8.18 -10.39
N ILE A 178 -10.92 7.10 -10.46
CA ILE A 178 -11.04 6.09 -11.51
C ILE A 178 -11.62 4.84 -10.86
N CYS A 179 -12.81 4.45 -11.30
CA CYS A 179 -13.57 3.34 -10.75
C CYS A 179 -13.65 2.21 -11.77
N ILE A 180 -12.85 1.17 -11.59
CA ILE A 180 -13.01 -0.09 -12.34
C ILE A 180 -14.19 -0.84 -11.74
N GLU A 181 -15.23 -1.05 -12.52
CA GLU A 181 -16.41 -1.75 -12.06
C GLU A 181 -16.96 -2.77 -13.06
N PRO A 182 -17.34 -3.97 -12.61
CA PRO A 182 -17.78 -5.00 -13.54
C PRO A 182 -19.25 -4.91 -13.94
N LYS A 183 -20.10 -4.19 -13.20
CA LYS A 183 -21.55 -4.28 -13.34
C LYS A 183 -22.24 -2.99 -13.78
N GLY A 184 -21.53 -1.86 -13.80
CA GLY A 184 -22.13 -0.56 -14.05
C GLY A 184 -22.98 0.00 -12.89
N GLU A 185 -23.17 -0.77 -11.81
CA GLU A 185 -23.97 -0.40 -10.64
C GLU A 185 -23.41 0.87 -9.96
N ASN A 186 -22.09 1.05 -9.91
CA ASN A 186 -21.48 2.21 -9.27
C ASN A 186 -21.74 3.49 -10.08
N ALA A 187 -21.54 3.45 -11.40
CA ALA A 187 -21.83 4.56 -12.30
C ALA A 187 -23.31 4.92 -12.29
N GLN A 188 -24.20 3.93 -12.26
CA GLN A 188 -25.65 4.14 -12.19
C GLN A 188 -26.08 4.78 -10.87
N ILE A 189 -25.55 4.32 -9.73
CA ILE A 189 -25.97 4.80 -8.41
C ILE A 189 -25.32 6.13 -8.04
N ALA A 190 -24.02 6.28 -8.32
CA ALA A 190 -23.22 7.40 -7.85
C ALA A 190 -22.85 8.41 -8.94
N GLY A 191 -23.01 8.09 -10.23
CA GLY A 191 -22.62 8.97 -11.34
C GLY A 191 -23.19 10.37 -11.21
N ASP A 192 -24.50 10.50 -11.02
CA ASP A 192 -25.17 11.81 -10.91
C ASP A 192 -24.75 12.59 -9.66
N ALA A 193 -24.42 11.88 -8.57
CA ALA A 193 -23.86 12.52 -7.39
C ALA A 193 -22.43 12.99 -7.62
N ARG A 194 -21.65 12.28 -8.45
CA ARG A 194 -20.29 12.64 -8.83
C ARG A 194 -20.23 13.89 -9.71
N GLU A 195 -21.26 14.13 -10.53
CA GLU A 195 -21.39 15.36 -11.35
C GLU A 195 -21.34 16.65 -10.51
N LYS A 196 -21.66 16.58 -9.21
CA LYS A 196 -21.55 17.72 -8.28
C LYS A 196 -20.10 18.10 -7.93
N PHE A 197 -19.16 17.17 -8.10
CA PHE A 197 -17.74 17.39 -7.84
C PHE A 197 -16.98 17.76 -9.12
N GLY A 198 -17.48 17.31 -10.27
CA GLY A 198 -16.95 17.65 -11.59
C GLY A 198 -17.37 16.64 -12.66
N PRO A 199 -16.76 16.70 -13.86
CA PRO A 199 -17.16 15.87 -15.00
C PRO A 199 -17.14 14.36 -14.68
N VAL A 200 -18.12 13.64 -15.26
CA VAL A 200 -18.24 12.19 -15.14
C VAL A 200 -18.17 11.56 -16.53
N HIS A 201 -17.20 10.66 -16.71
CA HIS A 201 -16.98 9.92 -17.94
C HIS A 201 -17.22 8.43 -17.67
N ILE A 202 -18.10 7.81 -18.44
CA ILE A 202 -18.40 6.38 -18.32
C ILE A 202 -17.91 5.71 -19.60
N LEU A 203 -16.88 4.87 -19.50
CA LEU A 203 -16.43 4.05 -20.62
C LEU A 203 -17.09 2.68 -20.47
N ASP A 204 -18.09 2.43 -21.30
CA ASP A 204 -18.93 1.23 -21.26
C ASP A 204 -19.14 0.67 -22.67
N PRO A 205 -18.14 -0.04 -23.21
CA PRO A 205 -18.18 -0.56 -24.58
C PRO A 205 -19.31 -1.58 -24.82
N PHE A 206 -19.88 -2.14 -23.75
CA PHE A 206 -20.94 -3.16 -23.81
C PHE A 206 -22.33 -2.60 -23.49
N GLY A 207 -22.45 -1.32 -23.11
CA GLY A 207 -23.73 -0.66 -22.84
C GLY A 207 -24.46 -1.21 -21.61
N VAL A 208 -23.72 -1.75 -20.64
CA VAL A 208 -24.25 -2.36 -19.41
C VAL A 208 -25.02 -1.36 -18.56
N THR A 209 -24.53 -0.13 -18.51
CA THR A 209 -25.09 0.96 -17.72
C THR A 209 -26.37 1.55 -18.32
N GLY A 210 -26.58 1.37 -19.64
CA GLY A 210 -27.61 2.06 -20.40
C GLY A 210 -27.38 3.57 -20.58
N ARG A 211 -26.23 4.10 -20.13
CA ARG A 211 -25.84 5.51 -20.33
C ARG A 211 -24.96 5.67 -21.58
N PRO A 212 -24.87 6.86 -22.17
CA PRO A 212 -23.93 7.13 -23.26
C PRO A 212 -22.49 6.84 -22.82
N SER A 213 -21.75 6.07 -23.63
CA SER A 213 -20.34 5.80 -23.36
C SER A 213 -19.48 6.97 -23.86
N ALA A 214 -18.62 7.46 -22.97
CA ALA A 214 -17.45 8.25 -23.33
C ALA A 214 -16.42 7.38 -24.05
N ALA A 215 -15.42 8.02 -24.66
CA ALA A 215 -14.28 7.42 -25.31
C ALA A 215 -12.98 8.09 -24.87
N PHE A 216 -11.88 7.33 -24.94
CA PHE A 216 -10.53 7.81 -24.70
C PHE A 216 -9.58 7.17 -25.70
N ASN A 217 -8.92 7.97 -26.54
CA ASN A 217 -7.89 7.49 -27.45
C ASN A 217 -6.51 7.66 -26.80
N PRO A 218 -5.80 6.57 -26.48
CA PRO A 218 -4.47 6.63 -25.86
C PRO A 218 -3.41 7.33 -26.71
N MET A 219 -3.66 7.53 -28.00
CA MET A 219 -2.73 8.17 -28.92
C MET A 219 -2.94 9.69 -29.05
N ASP A 220 -4.07 10.25 -28.59
CA ASP A 220 -4.38 11.69 -28.74
C ASP A 220 -3.45 12.60 -27.92
N GLY A 221 -2.79 12.06 -26.90
CA GLY A 221 -1.86 12.80 -26.04
C GLY A 221 -0.41 12.71 -26.48
N VAL A 222 -0.08 11.92 -27.51
CA VAL A 222 1.30 11.66 -27.91
C VAL A 222 1.72 12.65 -28.99
N ASP A 223 2.68 13.51 -28.65
CA ASP A 223 3.22 14.51 -29.57
C ASP A 223 4.38 13.92 -30.40
N PRO A 224 4.28 13.85 -31.74
CA PRO A 224 5.35 13.36 -32.61
C PRO A 224 6.67 14.12 -32.48
N ASP A 225 6.60 15.40 -32.09
CA ASP A 225 7.77 16.28 -31.98
C ASP A 225 8.36 16.30 -30.55
N SER A 226 7.75 15.57 -29.62
CA SER A 226 8.26 15.41 -28.25
C SER A 226 9.58 14.65 -28.24
N VAL A 227 10.48 15.06 -27.35
CA VAL A 227 11.72 14.33 -27.07
C VAL A 227 11.45 12.95 -26.45
N ASP A 228 10.30 12.79 -25.79
CA ASP A 228 9.88 11.58 -25.06
C ASP A 228 8.93 10.67 -25.87
N VAL A 229 8.69 10.98 -27.15
CA VAL A 229 7.73 10.26 -27.99
C VAL A 229 8.03 8.76 -28.11
N ALA A 230 9.31 8.39 -28.02
CA ALA A 230 9.76 7.00 -28.06
C ALA A 230 9.35 6.25 -26.79
N GLU A 231 9.52 6.90 -25.64
CA GLU A 231 9.11 6.43 -24.32
C GLU A 231 7.59 6.32 -24.21
N ASP A 232 6.85 7.28 -24.78
CA ASP A 232 5.38 7.27 -24.83
C ASP A 232 4.85 6.07 -25.66
N ALA A 233 5.39 5.87 -26.86
CA ALA A 233 5.04 4.74 -27.71
C ALA A 233 5.40 3.38 -27.07
N THR A 234 6.53 3.32 -26.37
CA THR A 234 6.95 2.12 -25.63
C THR A 234 6.04 1.84 -24.45
N THR A 235 5.66 2.87 -23.69
CA THR A 235 4.71 2.76 -22.58
C THR A 235 3.35 2.24 -23.06
N LEU A 236 2.87 2.71 -24.21
CA LEU A 236 1.65 2.18 -24.86
C LEU A 236 1.82 0.71 -25.26
N ALA A 237 2.94 0.34 -25.86
CA ALA A 237 3.24 -1.05 -26.24
C ALA A 237 3.28 -1.99 -25.02
N ASP A 238 3.92 -1.57 -23.92
CA ASP A 238 4.00 -2.29 -22.64
C ASP A 238 2.65 -2.45 -21.93
N ALA A 239 1.74 -1.50 -22.15
CA ALA A 239 0.38 -1.58 -21.64
C ALA A 239 -0.46 -2.61 -22.43
N LEU A 240 -0.21 -2.75 -23.74
CA LEU A 240 -0.90 -3.70 -24.63
C LEU A 240 -0.38 -5.14 -24.51
N VAL A 241 0.93 -5.31 -24.43
CA VAL A 241 1.57 -6.62 -24.32
C VAL A 241 1.62 -7.02 -22.85
N PHE A 242 1.13 -8.21 -22.54
CA PHE A 242 1.01 -8.71 -21.18
C PHE A 242 1.82 -9.99 -21.03
N ASP A 243 2.83 -9.93 -20.17
CA ASP A 243 3.62 -11.08 -19.76
C ASP A 243 2.95 -11.73 -18.56
N GLU A 244 2.34 -12.89 -18.76
CA GLU A 244 1.70 -13.60 -17.66
C GLU A 244 2.77 -14.17 -16.71
N PRO A 245 2.75 -13.83 -15.41
CA PRO A 245 3.79 -14.27 -14.48
C PRO A 245 3.89 -15.80 -14.43
N GLY A 246 5.08 -16.34 -14.67
CA GLY A 246 5.35 -17.78 -14.61
C GLY A 246 5.34 -18.52 -15.96
N LEU A 247 5.00 -17.85 -17.06
CA LEU A 247 5.11 -18.39 -18.42
C LEU A 247 6.40 -17.88 -19.10
N SER A 248 7.54 -18.50 -18.77
CA SER A 248 8.87 -18.09 -19.26
C SER A 248 9.10 -18.34 -20.76
N GLY A 249 8.29 -19.16 -21.42
CA GLY A 249 8.47 -19.55 -22.83
C GLY A 249 8.17 -18.45 -23.85
N ASP A 250 7.33 -17.47 -23.49
CA ASP A 250 6.84 -16.45 -24.42
C ASP A 250 7.59 -15.11 -24.33
N ALA A 251 8.51 -14.96 -23.36
CA ALA A 251 9.15 -13.68 -23.05
C ALA A 251 9.85 -13.05 -24.27
N HIS A 252 10.64 -13.84 -25.01
CA HIS A 252 11.30 -13.35 -26.24
C HIS A 252 10.30 -12.81 -27.26
N TRP A 253 9.23 -13.57 -27.52
CA TRP A 253 8.22 -13.20 -28.50
C TRP A 253 7.45 -11.95 -28.09
N ASN A 254 7.17 -11.80 -26.80
CA ASN A 254 6.48 -10.64 -26.27
C ASN A 254 7.36 -9.39 -26.30
N GLU A 255 8.66 -9.50 -25.99
CA GLU A 255 9.61 -8.39 -26.10
C GLU A 255 9.78 -7.91 -27.55
N GLU A 256 9.92 -8.84 -28.50
CA GLU A 256 9.97 -8.47 -29.92
C GLU A 256 8.63 -7.92 -30.43
N ALA A 257 7.50 -8.41 -29.91
CA ALA A 257 6.17 -7.88 -30.24
C ALA A 257 5.99 -6.46 -29.72
N LYS A 258 6.45 -6.14 -28.50
CA LYS A 258 6.48 -4.77 -27.95
C LYS A 258 7.28 -3.85 -28.87
N ALA A 259 8.46 -4.29 -29.30
CA ALA A 259 9.30 -3.50 -30.21
C ALA A 259 8.61 -3.24 -31.57
N LEU A 260 7.95 -4.25 -32.14
CA LEU A 260 7.18 -4.08 -33.38
C LEU A 260 5.98 -3.12 -33.18
N ILE A 261 5.22 -3.30 -32.11
CA ILE A 261 4.06 -2.46 -31.78
C ILE A 261 4.49 -1.01 -31.55
N SER A 262 5.56 -0.77 -30.78
CA SER A 262 6.10 0.57 -30.53
C SER A 262 6.51 1.25 -31.86
N GLY A 263 7.21 0.52 -32.73
CA GLY A 263 7.58 1.03 -34.06
C GLY A 263 6.37 1.39 -34.94
N LEU A 264 5.33 0.55 -34.95
CA LEU A 264 4.09 0.82 -35.69
C LEU A 264 3.28 1.96 -35.08
N LEU A 265 3.26 2.10 -33.74
CA LEU A 265 2.64 3.24 -33.07
C LEU A 265 3.31 4.54 -33.49
N LEU A 266 4.65 4.60 -33.46
CA LEU A 266 5.42 5.76 -33.94
C LEU A 266 5.10 6.06 -35.41
N HIS A 267 5.05 5.01 -36.25
CA HIS A 267 4.67 5.19 -37.65
C HIS A 267 3.27 5.78 -37.80
N VAL A 268 2.28 5.27 -37.06
CA VAL A 268 0.91 5.80 -37.09
C VAL A 268 0.87 7.26 -36.63
N ILE A 269 1.54 7.59 -35.53
CA ILE A 269 1.59 8.96 -34.99
C ILE A 269 2.23 9.93 -35.99
N ALA A 270 3.32 9.52 -36.64
CA ALA A 270 4.06 10.38 -37.57
C ALA A 270 3.40 10.50 -38.95
N SER A 271 2.76 9.43 -39.46
CA SER A 271 2.30 9.36 -40.86
C SER A 271 0.80 9.56 -41.04
N GLN A 272 -0.01 9.24 -40.03
CA GLN A 272 -1.47 9.30 -40.16
C GLN A 272 -2.01 10.67 -39.75
N PRO A 273 -3.09 11.13 -40.40
CA PRO A 273 -3.85 12.28 -39.93
C PRO A 273 -4.45 11.98 -38.55
N ASP A 274 -4.73 13.04 -37.78
CA ASP A 274 -5.16 12.95 -36.38
C ASP A 274 -6.35 12.01 -36.16
N ASP A 275 -7.35 12.03 -37.05
CA ASP A 275 -8.53 11.16 -36.98
C ASP A 275 -8.23 9.66 -37.19
N ARG A 276 -7.05 9.33 -37.71
CA ARG A 276 -6.55 7.97 -37.91
C ARG A 276 -5.42 7.59 -36.97
N ARG A 277 -5.01 8.46 -36.04
CA ARG A 277 -4.03 8.12 -34.99
C ARG A 277 -4.69 7.31 -33.87
N THR A 278 -5.10 6.07 -34.17
CA THR A 278 -5.84 5.22 -33.22
C THR A 278 -5.25 3.82 -33.13
N LEU A 279 -5.55 3.12 -32.04
CA LEU A 279 -5.18 1.70 -31.90
C LEU A 279 -5.91 0.81 -32.91
N THR A 280 -7.05 1.23 -33.45
CA THR A 280 -7.71 0.54 -34.56
C THR A 280 -6.84 0.56 -35.81
N THR A 281 -6.16 1.68 -36.09
CA THR A 281 -5.19 1.77 -37.19
C THR A 281 -3.99 0.85 -36.95
N LEU A 282 -3.43 0.83 -35.74
CA LEU A 282 -2.38 -0.13 -35.37
C LEU A 282 -2.83 -1.57 -35.65
N ARG A 283 -4.06 -1.93 -35.22
CA ARG A 283 -4.62 -3.27 -35.44
C ARG A 283 -4.76 -3.59 -36.92
N HIS A 284 -5.22 -2.62 -37.72
CA HIS A 284 -5.32 -2.77 -39.16
C HIS A 284 -3.96 -3.09 -39.78
N LEU A 285 -2.91 -2.32 -39.44
CA LEU A 285 -1.55 -2.57 -39.95
C LEU A 285 -1.03 -3.95 -39.59
N LEU A 286 -1.22 -4.39 -38.33
CA LEU A 286 -0.80 -5.72 -37.85
C LEU A 286 -1.53 -6.89 -38.52
N THR A 287 -2.66 -6.65 -39.20
CA THR A 287 -3.51 -7.70 -39.80
C THR A 287 -3.57 -7.61 -41.33
N LEU A 288 -2.76 -6.75 -41.93
CA LEU A 288 -2.61 -6.67 -43.38
C LEU A 288 -2.15 -8.01 -43.97
N ALA A 289 -2.52 -8.24 -45.23
CA ALA A 289 -1.95 -9.33 -46.01
C ALA A 289 -0.41 -9.19 -46.07
N PRO A 290 0.36 -10.29 -46.17
CA PRO A 290 1.81 -10.26 -46.08
C PRO A 290 2.49 -9.18 -46.94
N GLU A 291 2.03 -9.02 -48.18
CA GLU A 291 2.70 -8.09 -49.11
C GLU A 291 2.35 -6.63 -48.82
N ALA A 292 1.14 -6.37 -48.31
CA ALA A 292 0.76 -5.05 -47.83
C ALA A 292 1.48 -4.71 -46.52
N PHE A 293 1.65 -5.67 -45.61
CA PHE A 293 2.46 -5.46 -44.41
C PHE A 293 3.94 -5.21 -44.75
N ARG A 294 4.48 -5.93 -45.73
CA ARG A 294 5.84 -5.71 -46.24
C ARG A 294 6.02 -4.30 -46.79
N ALA A 295 5.03 -3.80 -47.55
CA ALA A 295 5.02 -2.43 -48.06
C ALA A 295 5.02 -1.38 -46.94
N VAL A 296 4.23 -1.59 -45.87
CA VAL A 296 4.26 -0.72 -44.68
C VAL A 296 5.65 -0.71 -44.04
N LEU A 297 6.31 -1.85 -43.94
CA LEU A 297 7.68 -1.92 -43.41
C LEU A 297 8.69 -1.19 -44.31
N ASP A 298 8.51 -1.22 -45.63
CA ASP A 298 9.35 -0.47 -46.57
C ASP A 298 9.11 1.05 -46.44
N GLU A 299 7.86 1.48 -46.28
CA GLU A 299 7.52 2.88 -45.97
C GLU A 299 8.14 3.33 -44.65
N MET A 300 8.07 2.49 -43.61
CA MET A 300 8.71 2.75 -42.33
C MET A 300 10.24 2.84 -42.47
N GLN A 301 10.87 1.96 -43.26
CA GLN A 301 12.31 1.95 -43.50
C GLN A 301 12.79 3.24 -44.19
N ALA A 302 11.96 3.84 -45.05
CA ALA A 302 12.26 5.08 -45.75
C ALA A 302 11.98 6.36 -44.92
N SER A 303 11.41 6.23 -43.71
CA SER A 303 11.02 7.37 -42.88
C SER A 303 12.15 7.89 -41.99
N ASP A 304 12.52 9.16 -42.17
CA ASP A 304 13.44 9.88 -41.28
C ASP A 304 12.74 10.48 -40.04
N ALA A 305 11.40 10.42 -39.98
CA ALA A 305 10.63 10.93 -38.85
C ALA A 305 11.04 10.29 -37.51
N VAL A 306 10.87 11.06 -36.43
CA VAL A 306 11.24 10.65 -35.07
C VAL A 306 12.71 10.21 -34.98
N ASN A 307 13.61 11.00 -35.58
CA ASN A 307 15.05 10.74 -35.62
C ASN A 307 15.41 9.33 -36.14
N GLY A 308 14.67 8.86 -37.15
CA GLY A 308 14.83 7.55 -37.78
C GLY A 308 14.47 6.36 -36.88
N LEU A 309 13.76 6.57 -35.77
CA LEU A 309 13.32 5.45 -34.90
C LEU A 309 12.37 4.50 -35.63
N ILE A 310 11.49 5.04 -36.47
CA ILE A 310 10.56 4.27 -37.30
C ILE A 310 11.32 3.35 -38.25
N ALA A 311 12.34 3.88 -38.95
CA ALA A 311 13.20 3.09 -39.83
C ALA A 311 13.98 2.01 -39.07
N ARG A 312 14.51 2.32 -37.88
CA ARG A 312 15.19 1.32 -37.04
C ARG A 312 14.26 0.19 -36.60
N ALA A 313 13.01 0.49 -36.27
CA ALA A 313 12.03 -0.53 -35.90
C ALA A 313 11.69 -1.46 -37.08
N ALA A 314 11.50 -0.90 -38.28
CA ALA A 314 11.31 -1.70 -39.50
C ALA A 314 12.53 -2.60 -39.79
N ASN A 315 13.74 -2.03 -39.75
CA ASN A 315 14.99 -2.77 -39.94
C ASN A 315 15.14 -3.93 -38.95
N ARG A 316 14.77 -3.73 -37.67
CA ARG A 316 14.78 -4.79 -36.66
C ARG A 316 13.81 -5.93 -36.99
N HIS A 317 12.65 -5.66 -37.59
CA HIS A 317 11.73 -6.71 -38.00
C HIS A 317 12.21 -7.42 -39.28
N LEU A 318 12.66 -6.64 -40.28
CA LEU A 318 13.13 -7.16 -41.57
C LEU A 318 14.45 -7.93 -41.52
N GLY A 319 15.28 -7.65 -40.51
CA GLY A 319 16.52 -8.41 -40.28
C GLY A 319 16.30 -9.81 -39.68
N LYS A 320 15.06 -10.17 -39.32
CA LYS A 320 14.75 -11.48 -38.75
C LYS A 320 14.63 -12.56 -39.83
N SER A 321 14.83 -13.81 -39.44
CA SER A 321 14.42 -14.95 -40.27
C SER A 321 12.90 -14.97 -40.45
N ASP A 322 12.40 -15.49 -41.58
CA ASP A 322 10.96 -15.57 -41.87
C ASP A 322 10.16 -16.21 -40.73
N ARG A 323 10.72 -17.27 -40.12
CA ARG A 323 10.10 -17.97 -39.00
C ARG A 323 9.99 -17.09 -37.76
N GLU A 324 11.05 -16.35 -37.44
CA GLU A 324 11.06 -15.45 -36.29
C GLU A 324 10.16 -14.23 -36.54
N ALA A 325 10.23 -13.61 -37.71
CA ALA A 325 9.36 -12.50 -38.10
C ALA A 325 7.88 -12.88 -37.99
N SER A 326 7.50 -14.05 -38.51
CA SER A 326 6.15 -14.61 -38.40
C SER A 326 5.73 -14.85 -36.94
N GLY A 327 6.64 -15.38 -36.11
CA GLY A 327 6.40 -15.58 -34.67
C GLY A 327 6.14 -14.26 -33.93
N VAL A 328 6.92 -13.22 -34.22
CA VAL A 328 6.78 -11.88 -33.64
C VAL A 328 5.47 -11.22 -34.07
N LEU A 329 5.12 -11.28 -35.36
CA LEU A 329 3.85 -10.74 -35.86
C LEU A 329 2.66 -11.45 -35.22
N SER A 330 2.71 -12.79 -35.11
CA SER A 330 1.69 -13.60 -34.43
C SER A 330 1.51 -13.21 -32.96
N ALA A 331 2.61 -12.98 -32.23
CA ALA A 331 2.56 -12.49 -30.85
C ALA A 331 1.92 -11.09 -30.79
N ALA A 332 2.33 -10.15 -31.64
CA ALA A 332 1.74 -8.81 -31.69
C ALA A 332 0.23 -8.86 -32.00
N GLN A 333 -0.19 -9.71 -32.94
CA GLN A 333 -1.59 -9.93 -33.27
C GLN A 333 -2.37 -10.54 -32.10
N ARG A 334 -1.79 -11.49 -31.36
CA ARG A 334 -2.41 -12.09 -30.16
C ARG A 334 -2.70 -11.04 -29.09
N HIS A 335 -1.75 -10.16 -28.81
CA HIS A 335 -1.90 -9.13 -27.77
C HIS A 335 -2.86 -8.00 -28.19
N THR A 336 -3.08 -7.81 -29.49
CA THR A 336 -3.95 -6.74 -30.01
C THR A 336 -5.32 -7.22 -30.51
N HIS A 337 -5.62 -8.52 -30.48
CA HIS A 337 -6.87 -9.09 -31.03
C HIS A 337 -8.16 -8.48 -30.45
N PHE A 338 -8.15 -8.02 -29.19
CA PHE A 338 -9.33 -7.39 -28.59
C PHE A 338 -9.81 -6.13 -29.37
N LEU A 339 -8.91 -5.50 -30.14
CA LEU A 339 -9.18 -4.33 -30.98
C LEU A 339 -9.99 -4.67 -32.24
N ASP A 340 -10.16 -5.95 -32.60
CA ASP A 340 -11.05 -6.35 -33.70
C ASP A 340 -12.53 -6.08 -33.39
N SER A 341 -12.86 -5.88 -32.12
CA SER A 341 -14.21 -5.56 -31.69
C SER A 341 -14.60 -4.13 -32.07
N PRO A 342 -15.69 -3.91 -32.84
CA PRO A 342 -16.17 -2.56 -33.14
C PRO A 342 -16.52 -1.74 -31.88
N ARG A 343 -16.80 -2.42 -30.77
CA ARG A 343 -17.04 -1.80 -29.46
C ARG A 343 -15.77 -1.16 -28.90
N MET A 344 -14.61 -1.79 -29.11
CA MET A 344 -13.32 -1.21 -28.71
C MET A 344 -12.97 -0.02 -29.60
N THR A 345 -13.19 -0.14 -30.92
CA THR A 345 -13.04 1.00 -31.84
C THR A 345 -13.89 2.20 -31.39
N GLY A 346 -15.13 1.97 -30.95
CA GLY A 346 -16.01 3.04 -30.46
C GLY A 346 -15.52 3.74 -29.18
N VAL A 347 -14.91 3.00 -28.25
CA VAL A 347 -14.45 3.53 -26.95
C VAL A 347 -13.00 4.03 -26.99
N LEU A 348 -12.22 3.66 -28.01
CA LEU A 348 -10.80 4.03 -28.17
C LEU A 348 -10.52 4.95 -29.37
N GLY A 349 -11.52 5.26 -30.19
CA GLY A 349 -11.33 5.98 -31.45
C GLY A 349 -11.32 7.51 -31.35
N ARG A 350 -11.62 8.08 -30.17
CA ARG A 350 -11.58 9.53 -29.90
C ARG A 350 -11.37 9.75 -28.40
N SER A 351 -11.04 10.97 -28.00
CA SER A 351 -11.02 11.37 -26.59
C SER A 351 -12.10 12.38 -26.25
N ASP A 352 -12.93 12.04 -25.26
CA ASP A 352 -13.89 12.96 -24.65
C ASP A 352 -13.32 13.64 -23.38
N PHE A 353 -12.14 13.20 -22.91
CA PHE A 353 -11.40 13.72 -21.75
C PHE A 353 -9.92 13.31 -21.84
N ARG A 354 -9.06 13.90 -20.99
CA ARG A 354 -7.67 13.44 -20.82
C ARG A 354 -7.44 12.96 -19.39
N PHE A 355 -6.72 11.86 -19.21
CA PHE A 355 -6.35 11.41 -17.86
C PHE A 355 -5.50 12.42 -17.09
N GLY A 356 -4.69 13.22 -17.80
CA GLY A 356 -3.93 14.32 -17.20
C GLY A 356 -4.81 15.36 -16.49
N ASP A 357 -6.03 15.60 -16.99
CA ASP A 357 -6.97 16.56 -16.42
C ASP A 357 -7.39 16.15 -15.00
N LEU A 358 -7.44 14.86 -14.70
CA LEU A 358 -7.78 14.34 -13.36
C LEU A 358 -6.76 14.73 -12.28
N LYS A 359 -5.54 15.15 -12.68
CA LYS A 359 -4.50 15.66 -11.78
C LYS A 359 -4.70 17.13 -11.44
N ALA A 360 -5.35 17.89 -12.33
CA ALA A 360 -5.59 19.32 -12.18
C ALA A 360 -6.98 19.61 -11.58
N ASP A 361 -8.01 18.95 -12.10
CA ASP A 361 -9.41 19.14 -11.76
C ASP A 361 -10.04 17.86 -11.22
N THR A 362 -11.11 17.99 -10.46
CA THR A 362 -11.86 16.83 -9.96
C THR A 362 -12.75 16.26 -11.08
N ALA A 363 -12.47 15.03 -11.48
CA ALA A 363 -13.29 14.29 -12.44
C ALA A 363 -13.44 12.82 -12.05
N THR A 364 -14.46 12.14 -12.58
CA THR A 364 -14.70 10.73 -12.31
C THR A 364 -14.77 9.93 -13.59
N VAL A 365 -13.98 8.87 -13.67
CA VAL A 365 -13.96 7.95 -14.79
C VAL A 365 -14.42 6.57 -14.32
N PHE A 366 -15.54 6.09 -14.84
CA PHE A 366 -16.00 4.72 -14.63
C PHE A 366 -15.54 3.84 -15.79
N LEU A 367 -14.82 2.77 -15.48
CA LEU A 367 -14.37 1.77 -16.45
C LEU A 367 -15.22 0.51 -16.27
N VAL A 368 -16.21 0.35 -17.15
CA VAL A 368 -17.23 -0.70 -17.02
C VAL A 368 -16.84 -1.90 -17.87
N LEU A 369 -16.52 -3.02 -17.22
CA LEU A 369 -16.20 -4.28 -17.92
C LEU A 369 -16.86 -5.51 -17.28
N PRO A 370 -17.90 -6.09 -17.92
CA PRO A 370 -18.57 -7.29 -17.43
C PRO A 370 -17.64 -8.46 -17.10
N PRO A 371 -17.90 -9.24 -16.03
CA PRO A 371 -17.05 -10.37 -15.65
C PRO A 371 -16.87 -11.42 -16.76
N ASP A 372 -17.91 -11.67 -17.56
CA ASP A 372 -17.89 -12.59 -18.70
C ASP A 372 -17.01 -12.07 -19.86
N ARG A 373 -16.67 -10.78 -19.86
CA ARG A 373 -15.80 -10.12 -20.85
C ARG A 373 -14.39 -9.88 -20.34
N LEU A 374 -14.15 -10.02 -19.04
CA LEU A 374 -12.87 -9.71 -18.40
C LEU A 374 -11.70 -10.47 -19.04
N ALA A 375 -11.85 -11.77 -19.30
CA ALA A 375 -10.78 -12.58 -19.89
C ALA A 375 -10.36 -12.09 -21.30
N ALA A 376 -11.33 -11.67 -22.11
CA ALA A 376 -11.08 -11.22 -23.48
C ALA A 376 -10.59 -9.77 -23.57
N TYR A 377 -10.99 -8.92 -22.64
CA TYR A 377 -10.78 -7.46 -22.70
C TYR A 377 -10.01 -6.89 -21.50
N SER A 378 -9.38 -7.72 -20.67
CA SER A 378 -8.53 -7.26 -19.55
C SER A 378 -7.42 -6.30 -20.00
N ARG A 379 -6.92 -6.48 -21.22
CA ARG A 379 -5.91 -5.61 -21.84
C ARG A 379 -6.40 -4.17 -22.01
N TRP A 380 -7.69 -3.97 -22.31
CA TRP A 380 -8.27 -2.64 -22.36
C TRP A 380 -8.24 -1.95 -20.98
N LEU A 381 -8.59 -2.66 -19.91
CA LEU A 381 -8.48 -2.11 -18.55
C LEU A 381 -7.02 -1.81 -18.17
N ARG A 382 -6.09 -2.73 -18.47
CA ARG A 382 -4.65 -2.52 -18.23
C ARG A 382 -4.14 -1.26 -18.92
N LEU A 383 -4.51 -1.08 -20.19
CA LEU A 383 -4.18 0.10 -20.98
C LEU A 383 -4.69 1.39 -20.33
N LEU A 384 -5.98 1.46 -19.99
CA LEU A 384 -6.54 2.66 -19.38
C LEU A 384 -5.97 2.96 -17.99
N VAL A 385 -5.69 1.93 -17.19
CA VAL A 385 -5.03 2.12 -15.89
C VAL A 385 -3.62 2.65 -16.08
N ALA A 386 -2.84 2.08 -17.02
CA ALA A 386 -1.49 2.56 -17.31
C ALA A 386 -1.49 4.02 -17.77
N GLN A 387 -2.44 4.41 -18.61
CA GLN A 387 -2.61 5.78 -19.11
C GLN A 387 -3.08 6.78 -18.04
N SER A 388 -3.54 6.29 -16.89
CA SER A 388 -4.05 7.14 -15.81
C SER A 388 -3.03 7.47 -14.72
N LEU A 389 -1.88 6.80 -14.73
CA LEU A 389 -0.77 7.03 -13.80
C LEU A 389 0.02 8.27 -14.26
#